data_AF-A0A2V7VIU6-F1
#
_entry.id   AF-A0A2V7VIU6-F1
#
_cell.length_a   1.000
_cell.length_b   1.000
_cell.length_c   1.000
_cell.angle_alpha   90.00
_cell.angle_beta   90.00
_cell.angle_gamma   90.00
#
_symmetry.space_group_name_H-M   'P 1'
#
loop_
_entity.id
_entity.type
_entity.pdbx_description
1 polymer ?
#
loop_
_entity_poly.entity_id
_entity_poly.type
_entity_poly.pdbx_seq_one_letter_code
_entity_poly.pdbx_strand_id
1 'polypeptide(L)'
;MMSMHLTDDKLMEVMEDAADADARAHVESCAACASRVREARDGHALAREAGVPEPSPLYWEAFRRNLGQRIEDEGAAWGWRWALVPILATAAALAVLVPAVHRPLATSPSPNPVLAAWSALPPADQDDGLEVLEGVALADADLPVVDGERNAVESLADLSDEEARDVGDALRSGLSGVVL
;
A
#
# COMPACT_ATOMS: atom_id res chain seq x y z
N MET A 1 14.60 -33.60 6.52
CA MET A 1 15.04 -33.06 5.21
C MET A 1 14.55 -31.63 5.13
N MET A 2 15.44 -30.67 4.88
CA MET A 2 15.06 -29.27 4.65
C MET A 2 14.44 -29.15 3.26
N SER A 3 13.16 -29.50 3.15
CA SER A 3 12.36 -29.26 1.96
C SER A 3 11.99 -27.78 1.95
N MET A 4 12.47 -27.06 0.94
CA MET A 4 12.20 -25.65 0.72
C MET A 4 10.67 -25.42 0.66
N HIS A 5 10.18 -24.44 1.41
CA HIS A 5 8.76 -24.09 1.41
C HIS A 5 8.35 -23.50 0.05
N LEU A 6 7.05 -23.58 -0.26
CA LEU A 6 6.49 -22.90 -1.43
C LEU A 6 6.66 -21.38 -1.30
N THR A 7 6.85 -20.73 -2.44
CA THR A 7 6.79 -19.26 -2.54
C THR A 7 5.37 -18.78 -2.25
N ASP A 8 5.25 -17.51 -1.87
CA ASP A 8 3.94 -16.93 -1.54
C ASP A 8 2.98 -16.94 -2.73
N ASP A 9 3.46 -16.69 -3.95
CA ASP A 9 2.67 -16.81 -5.18
C ASP A 9 2.07 -18.21 -5.34
N LYS A 10 2.87 -19.26 -5.09
CA LYS A 10 2.41 -20.65 -5.18
C LYS A 10 1.45 -21.01 -4.07
N LEU A 11 1.62 -20.47 -2.86
CA LEU A 11 0.63 -20.61 -1.79
C LEU A 11 -0.68 -19.93 -2.15
N MET A 12 -0.63 -18.79 -2.86
CA MET A 12 -1.82 -18.11 -3.34
C MET A 12 -2.56 -18.89 -4.42
N GLU A 13 -1.84 -19.45 -5.40
CA GLU A 13 -2.45 -20.36 -6.38
C GLU A 13 -3.14 -21.56 -5.70
N VAL A 14 -2.59 -22.08 -4.59
CA VAL A 14 -3.24 -23.17 -3.83
C VAL A 14 -4.50 -22.67 -3.11
N MET A 15 -4.48 -21.45 -2.57
CA MET A 15 -5.66 -20.85 -1.93
C MET A 15 -6.82 -20.68 -2.92
N GLU A 16 -6.52 -20.24 -4.15
CA GLU A 16 -7.47 -19.99 -5.24
C GLU A 16 -7.85 -21.26 -6.03
N ASP A 17 -7.39 -22.42 -5.59
CA ASP A 17 -7.55 -23.73 -6.25
C ASP A 17 -6.94 -23.82 -7.67
N ALA A 18 -6.11 -22.85 -8.06
CA ALA A 18 -5.45 -22.75 -9.37
C ALA A 18 -4.09 -23.46 -9.46
N ALA A 19 -3.52 -23.92 -8.34
CA ALA A 19 -2.19 -24.53 -8.29
C ALA A 19 -2.07 -25.84 -9.11
N ASP A 20 -0.84 -26.21 -9.44
CA ASP A 20 -0.52 -27.53 -10.02
C ASP A 20 -0.60 -28.67 -8.98
N ALA A 21 -0.49 -29.92 -9.44
CA ALA A 21 -0.61 -31.10 -8.58
C ALA A 21 0.55 -31.21 -7.57
N ASP A 22 1.76 -30.79 -7.96
CA ASP A 22 2.96 -30.89 -7.12
C ASP A 22 2.89 -29.91 -5.95
N ALA A 23 2.43 -28.69 -6.19
CA ALA A 23 2.19 -27.70 -5.15
C ALA A 23 1.13 -28.15 -4.14
N ARG A 24 0.03 -28.76 -4.60
CA ARG A 24 -0.99 -29.34 -3.70
C ARG A 24 -0.41 -30.48 -2.86
N ALA A 25 0.31 -31.41 -3.47
CA ALA A 25 0.96 -32.51 -2.77
C ALA A 25 2.01 -32.03 -1.75
N HIS A 26 2.72 -30.93 -2.05
CA HIS A 26 3.62 -30.30 -1.09
C HIS A 26 2.85 -29.75 0.13
N VAL A 27 1.74 -29.05 -0.08
CA VAL A 27 0.94 -28.51 1.02
C VAL A 27 0.37 -29.64 1.89
N GLU A 28 -0.03 -30.77 1.30
CA GLU A 28 -0.48 -31.95 2.03
C GLU A 28 0.62 -32.60 2.89
N SER A 29 1.87 -32.55 2.43
CA SER A 29 3.01 -33.17 3.11
C SER A 29 3.80 -32.23 4.03
N CYS A 30 3.68 -30.91 3.85
CA CYS A 30 4.40 -29.89 4.60
C CYS A 30 3.48 -29.14 5.58
N ALA A 31 3.58 -29.47 6.88
CA ALA A 31 2.75 -28.86 7.93
C ALA A 31 2.82 -27.33 7.99
N ALA A 32 3.98 -26.72 7.70
CA ALA A 32 4.14 -25.27 7.69
C ALA A 32 3.37 -24.61 6.54
N CYS A 33 3.47 -25.15 5.32
CA CYS A 33 2.72 -24.64 4.17
C CYS A 33 1.21 -24.87 4.35
N ALA A 34 0.81 -26.04 4.88
CA ALA A 34 -0.59 -26.30 5.25
C ALA A 34 -1.14 -25.27 6.24
N SER A 35 -0.36 -24.90 7.25
CA SER A 35 -0.77 -23.90 8.24
C SER A 35 -0.99 -22.54 7.60
N ARG A 36 -0.06 -22.08 6.74
CA ARG A 36 -0.19 -20.79 6.05
C ARG A 36 -1.40 -20.73 5.12
N VAL A 37 -1.68 -21.81 4.38
CA VAL A 37 -2.87 -21.87 3.51
C VAL A 37 -4.15 -21.86 4.32
N ARG A 38 -4.21 -22.56 5.46
CA ARG A 38 -5.38 -22.52 6.36
C ARG A 38 -5.62 -21.11 6.90
N GLU A 39 -4.58 -20.48 7.45
CA GLU A 39 -4.67 -19.11 7.99
C GLU A 39 -5.14 -18.11 6.93
N ALA A 40 -4.62 -18.20 5.70
CA ALA A 40 -5.07 -17.36 4.59
C ALA A 40 -6.55 -17.61 4.23
N ARG A 41 -7.00 -18.86 4.20
CA ARG A 41 -8.41 -19.21 3.95
C ARG A 41 -9.33 -18.74 5.06
N ASP A 42 -8.92 -18.85 6.31
CA ASP A 42 -9.68 -18.37 7.47
C ASP A 42 -9.80 -16.84 7.42
N GLY A 43 -8.72 -16.13 7.11
CA GLY A 43 -8.74 -14.68 6.91
C GLY A 43 -9.65 -14.25 5.76
N HIS A 44 -9.61 -14.98 4.63
CA HIS A 44 -10.51 -14.72 3.51
C HIS A 44 -11.99 -15.00 3.85
N ALA A 45 -12.27 -16.03 4.64
CA ALA A 45 -13.63 -16.30 5.14
C ALA A 45 -14.13 -15.14 6.02
N LEU A 46 -13.30 -14.66 6.96
CA LEU A 46 -13.63 -13.50 7.79
C LEU A 46 -13.88 -12.24 6.95
N ALA A 47 -13.04 -11.98 5.94
CA ALA A 47 -13.21 -10.83 5.05
C ALA A 47 -14.53 -10.90 4.25
N ARG A 48 -14.98 -12.10 3.89
CA ARG A 48 -16.27 -12.30 3.21
C ARG A 48 -17.47 -12.13 4.13
N GLU A 49 -17.31 -12.44 5.42
CA GLU A 49 -18.36 -12.27 6.43
C GLU A 49 -18.48 -10.82 6.89
N ALA A 50 -17.41 -10.04 6.75
CA ALA A 50 -17.45 -8.61 7.01
C ALA A 50 -18.50 -7.94 6.10
N GLY A 51 -19.58 -7.47 6.70
CA GLY A 51 -20.64 -6.72 6.02
C GLY A 51 -20.19 -5.31 5.64
N VAL A 52 -19.23 -5.22 4.72
CA VAL A 52 -18.73 -3.95 4.20
C VAL A 52 -19.83 -3.35 3.31
N PRO A 53 -20.29 -2.11 3.58
CA PRO A 53 -21.30 -1.48 2.74
C PRO A 53 -20.75 -1.31 1.32
N GLU A 54 -21.59 -1.58 0.32
CA GLU A 54 -21.21 -1.36 -1.06
C GLU A 54 -20.89 0.13 -1.28
N PRO A 55 -19.74 0.46 -1.88
CA PRO A 55 -19.40 1.85 -2.15
C PRO A 55 -20.40 2.48 -3.11
N SER A 56 -20.57 3.81 -3.00
CA SER A 56 -21.54 4.53 -3.82
C SER A 56 -21.25 4.41 -5.33
N PRO A 57 -22.26 4.48 -6.21
CA PRO A 57 -22.04 4.45 -7.66
C PRO A 57 -21.07 5.55 -8.14
N LEU A 58 -21.11 6.73 -7.52
CA LEU A 58 -20.22 7.84 -7.83
C LEU A 58 -18.74 7.52 -7.49
N TYR A 59 -18.50 6.74 -6.43
CA TYR A 59 -17.16 6.26 -6.13
C TYR A 59 -16.60 5.40 -7.27
N TRP A 60 -17.41 4.47 -7.80
CA TRP A 60 -16.98 3.60 -8.91
C TRP A 60 -16.70 4.35 -10.21
N GLU A 61 -17.44 5.42 -10.49
CA GLU A 61 -17.17 6.29 -11.64
C GLU A 61 -15.84 7.04 -11.47
N ALA A 62 -15.62 7.65 -10.30
CA ALA A 62 -14.37 8.34 -9.98
C ALA A 62 -13.17 7.37 -10.03
N PHE A 63 -13.32 6.19 -9.44
CA PHE A 63 -12.29 5.15 -9.42
C PHE A 63 -11.90 4.72 -10.84
N ARG A 64 -12.88 4.38 -11.70
CA ARG A 64 -12.61 3.97 -13.09
C ARG A 64 -11.94 5.07 -13.90
N ARG A 65 -12.37 6.32 -13.74
CA ARG A 65 -11.76 7.47 -14.41
C ARG A 65 -10.29 7.64 -13.98
N ASN A 66 -10.03 7.61 -12.68
CA ASN A 66 -8.67 7.76 -12.14
C ASN A 66 -7.76 6.60 -12.59
N LEU A 67 -8.28 5.37 -12.61
CA LEU A 67 -7.55 4.21 -13.10
C LEU A 67 -7.21 4.35 -14.60
N GLY A 68 -8.16 4.80 -15.41
CA GLY A 68 -7.94 5.07 -16.83
C GLY A 68 -6.83 6.10 -17.07
N GLN A 69 -6.87 7.22 -16.34
CA GLN A 69 -5.83 8.25 -16.41
C GLN A 69 -4.44 7.69 -16.06
N ARG A 70 -4.34 6.90 -14.99
CA ARG A 70 -3.05 6.28 -14.60
C ARG A 70 -2.50 5.33 -15.67
N ILE A 71 -3.36 4.53 -16.29
CA ILE A 71 -2.96 3.62 -17.38
C ILE A 71 -2.48 4.41 -18.60
N GLU A 72 -3.16 5.51 -18.95
CA GLU A 72 -2.75 6.39 -20.05
C GLU A 72 -1.40 7.07 -19.76
N ASP A 73 -1.21 7.58 -18.55
CA ASP A 73 0.03 8.23 -18.11
C ASP A 73 1.23 7.26 -18.13
N GLU A 74 1.04 6.04 -17.61
CA GLU A 74 2.06 4.98 -17.65
C GLU A 74 2.39 4.58 -19.10
N GLY A 75 1.37 4.46 -19.96
CA GLY A 75 1.54 4.15 -21.38
C GLY A 75 2.31 5.25 -22.14
N ALA A 76 2.01 6.52 -21.87
CA ALA A 76 2.69 7.66 -22.48
C ALA A 76 4.15 7.77 -22.03
N ALA A 77 4.41 7.58 -20.73
CA ALA A 77 5.76 7.58 -20.17
C ALA A 77 6.61 6.42 -20.75
N TRP A 78 6.02 5.24 -20.91
CA TRP A 78 6.67 4.11 -21.56
C TRP A 78 7.00 4.46 -23.02
N GLY A 79 6.03 4.95 -23.79
CA GLY A 79 6.22 5.33 -25.19
C GLY A 79 7.36 6.33 -25.42
N TRP A 80 7.46 7.37 -24.57
CA TRP A 80 8.55 8.34 -24.66
C TRP A 80 9.91 7.72 -24.29
N ARG A 81 9.96 6.86 -23.25
CA ARG A 81 11.21 6.18 -22.86
C ARG A 81 11.77 5.33 -23.99
N TRP A 82 10.94 4.58 -24.71
CA TRP A 82 11.40 3.79 -25.87
C TRP A 82 11.76 4.65 -27.10
N ALA A 83 11.12 5.82 -27.26
CA ALA A 83 11.50 6.77 -28.31
C ALA A 83 12.88 7.42 -28.06
N LEU A 84 13.32 7.56 -26.81
CA LEU A 84 14.64 8.10 -26.46
C LEU A 84 15.79 7.07 -26.53
N VAL A 85 15.48 5.77 -26.44
CA VAL A 85 16.49 4.69 -26.56
C VAL A 85 17.35 4.79 -27.83
N PRO A 86 16.78 4.95 -29.05
CA PRO A 86 17.60 5.07 -30.26
C PRO A 86 18.40 6.39 -30.32
N ILE A 87 17.89 7.47 -29.73
CA ILE A 87 18.59 8.77 -29.67
C ILE A 87 19.81 8.69 -28.73
N LEU A 88 19.66 8.05 -27.57
CA LEU A 88 20.78 7.82 -26.67
C LEU A 88 21.81 6.83 -27.25
N ALA A 89 21.36 5.80 -27.96
CA ALA A 89 22.26 4.85 -28.63
C ALA A 89 23.10 5.52 -29.73
N THR A 90 22.51 6.44 -30.50
CA THR A 90 23.22 7.20 -31.53
C THR A 90 24.19 8.23 -30.94
N ALA A 91 23.83 8.91 -29.85
CA ALA A 91 24.76 9.79 -29.12
C ALA A 91 25.96 9.03 -28.54
N ALA A 92 25.75 7.83 -27.97
CA ALA A 92 26.84 6.98 -27.47
C ALA A 92 27.78 6.50 -28.60
N ALA A 93 27.25 6.18 -29.78
CA ALA A 93 28.07 5.80 -30.93
C ALA A 93 28.95 6.95 -31.44
N LEU A 94 28.44 8.20 -31.41
CA LEU A 94 29.22 9.39 -31.76
C LEU A 94 30.31 9.72 -30.72
N ALA A 95 30.07 9.44 -29.43
CA ALA A 95 31.05 9.63 -28.37
C ALA A 95 32.25 8.66 -28.47
N VAL A 96 32.08 7.49 -29.09
CA VAL A 96 33.17 6.52 -29.32
C VAL A 96 34.09 6.91 -30.49
N LEU A 97 33.63 7.79 -31.39
CA LEU A 97 34.39 8.22 -32.59
C LEU A 97 35.27 9.47 -32.37
N VAL A 98 35.28 10.06 -31.17
CA VAL A 98 36.19 11.16 -30.81
C VAL A 98 37.26 10.63 -29.85
N PRO A 99 38.48 10.28 -30.29
CA PRO A 99 39.52 9.92 -29.35
C PRO A 99 40.21 11.16 -28.77
N ALA A 100 40.29 11.16 -27.44
CA ALA A 100 41.44 11.53 -26.61
C ALA A 100 41.77 13.02 -26.41
N VAL A 101 41.13 13.69 -25.43
CA VAL A 101 41.85 14.61 -24.52
C VAL A 101 41.32 14.61 -23.06
N HIS A 102 40.06 14.27 -22.76
CA HIS A 102 39.55 14.45 -21.39
C HIS A 102 39.23 13.13 -20.67
N ARG A 103 40.10 12.81 -19.70
CA ARG A 103 39.88 11.81 -18.63
C ARG A 103 38.60 12.17 -17.86
N PRO A 104 37.58 11.31 -17.77
CA PRO A 104 36.47 11.54 -16.86
C PRO A 104 36.83 11.06 -15.45
N LEU A 105 36.49 11.90 -14.45
CA LEU A 105 36.45 11.49 -13.06
C LEU A 105 35.38 10.40 -12.87
N ALA A 106 35.68 9.48 -11.94
CA ALA A 106 34.83 8.38 -11.53
C ALA A 106 33.40 8.83 -11.24
N THR A 107 32.45 8.29 -12.00
CA THR A 107 31.02 8.40 -11.72
C THR A 107 30.67 7.37 -10.64
N SER A 108 30.19 7.83 -9.49
CA SER A 108 29.66 6.95 -8.45
C SER A 108 28.47 6.13 -8.98
N PRO A 109 28.31 4.87 -8.54
CA PRO A 109 27.14 4.07 -8.88
C PRO A 109 25.88 4.73 -8.32
N SER A 110 24.94 5.04 -9.22
CA SER A 110 23.57 5.42 -8.87
C SER A 110 22.92 4.27 -8.10
N PRO A 111 22.22 4.52 -6.97
CA PRO A 111 21.44 3.49 -6.32
C PRO A 111 20.30 3.05 -7.26
N ASN A 112 20.10 1.73 -7.36
CA ASN A 112 18.95 1.12 -7.99
C ASN A 112 17.66 1.74 -7.41
N PRO A 113 16.65 2.11 -8.23
CA PRO A 113 15.31 2.28 -7.70
C PRO A 113 14.82 0.90 -7.25
N VAL A 114 14.93 0.66 -5.94
CA VAL A 114 14.15 -0.37 -5.26
C VAL A 114 12.69 -0.05 -5.56
N LEU A 115 11.94 -1.05 -6.02
CA LEU A 115 10.54 -0.95 -6.43
C LEU A 115 9.68 -0.39 -5.28
N ALA A 116 9.58 0.93 -5.22
CA ALA A 116 8.75 1.70 -4.30
C ALA A 116 7.28 1.77 -4.76
N ALA A 117 6.79 0.75 -5.47
CA ALA A 117 5.41 0.74 -5.97
C ALA A 117 4.36 0.60 -4.84
N TRP A 118 4.79 0.29 -3.62
CA TRP A 118 3.92 0.09 -2.45
C TRP A 118 4.25 1.04 -1.29
N SER A 119 5.15 1.99 -1.48
CA SER A 119 5.41 3.08 -0.54
C SER A 119 5.15 4.40 -1.23
N ALA A 120 3.88 4.63 -1.58
CA ALA A 120 3.40 5.94 -2.03
C ALA A 120 2.97 6.79 -0.82
N LEU A 121 3.79 6.87 0.22
CA LEU A 121 3.79 8.07 1.03
C LEU A 121 4.75 9.06 0.38
N PRO A 122 4.35 10.32 0.14
CA PRO A 122 5.27 11.36 -0.28
C PRO A 122 6.46 11.41 0.72
N PRO A 123 7.66 11.78 0.26
CA PRO A 123 8.78 11.96 1.17
C PRO A 123 8.38 12.98 2.25
N ALA A 124 8.80 12.75 3.49
CA ALA A 124 8.26 13.44 4.68
C ALA A 124 8.39 14.98 4.64
N ASP A 125 9.24 15.51 3.76
CA ASP A 125 9.42 16.94 3.49
C ASP A 125 8.38 17.53 2.52
N GLN A 126 7.50 16.71 1.94
CA GLN A 126 6.44 17.08 0.99
C GLN A 126 5.05 16.55 1.40
N ASP A 127 4.92 16.02 2.61
CA ASP A 127 3.64 15.58 3.15
C ASP A 127 2.98 16.72 3.94
N ASP A 128 2.22 17.57 3.25
CA ASP A 128 1.41 18.64 3.87
C ASP A 128 0.43 18.07 4.93
N GLY A 129 0.15 16.76 4.91
CA GLY A 129 -0.63 16.07 5.93
C GLY A 129 0.10 15.93 7.28
N LEU A 130 1.43 15.93 7.30
CA LEU A 130 2.20 15.90 8.55
C LEU A 130 2.07 17.21 9.33
N GLU A 131 1.95 18.35 8.66
CA GLU A 131 1.75 19.66 9.32
C GLU A 131 0.38 19.72 10.03
N VAL A 132 -0.65 19.07 9.45
CA VAL A 132 -1.97 18.90 10.08
C VAL A 132 -1.87 17.99 11.31
N LEU A 133 -1.09 16.90 11.24
CA LEU A 133 -0.89 15.99 12.37
C LEU A 133 -0.02 16.61 13.48
N GLU A 134 0.93 17.48 13.13
CA GLU A 134 1.76 18.22 14.10
C GLU A 134 0.93 19.28 14.85
N GLY A 135 -0.05 19.90 14.17
CA GLY A 135 -1.06 20.75 14.80
C GLY A 135 -1.99 20.01 15.77
N VAL A 136 -2.33 18.74 15.49
CA VAL A 136 -3.13 17.89 16.38
C VAL A 136 -2.30 17.41 17.58
N ALA A 137 -1.03 17.06 17.38
CA ALA A 137 -0.13 16.65 18.45
C ALA A 137 0.16 17.77 19.47
N LEU A 138 0.12 19.04 19.04
CA LEU A 138 0.25 20.20 19.93
C LEU A 138 -1.06 20.55 20.66
N ALA A 139 -2.22 20.20 20.10
CA ALA A 139 -3.51 20.34 20.78
C ALA A 139 -3.74 19.26 21.86
N ASP A 140 -3.01 18.14 21.77
CA ASP A 140 -3.06 17.04 22.75
C ASP A 140 -2.33 17.36 24.06
N ALA A 141 -1.54 18.43 24.10
CA ALA A 141 -0.78 18.83 25.29
C ALA A 141 -1.64 19.44 26.41
N ASP A 142 -2.91 19.74 26.15
CA ASP A 142 -3.87 20.29 27.14
C ASP A 142 -5.06 19.35 27.40
N LEU A 143 -5.05 18.12 26.86
CA LEU A 143 -6.04 17.14 27.26
C LEU A 143 -5.72 16.68 28.69
N PRO A 144 -6.71 16.63 29.60
CA PRO A 144 -6.50 16.12 30.94
C PRO A 144 -5.98 14.68 30.80
N VAL A 145 -4.78 14.43 31.32
CA VAL A 145 -4.23 13.09 31.49
C VAL A 145 -5.28 12.29 32.27
N VAL A 146 -6.01 11.43 31.55
CA VAL A 146 -6.94 10.50 32.16
C VAL A 146 -6.07 9.42 32.81
N ASP A 147 -5.75 9.63 34.08
CA ASP A 147 -5.08 8.65 34.93
C ASP A 147 -5.97 7.41 35.06
N GLY A 148 -5.76 6.45 34.17
CA GLY A 148 -6.43 5.17 34.20
C GLY A 148 -5.90 4.27 33.11
N GLU A 149 -5.31 3.14 33.50
CA GLU A 149 -4.80 2.06 32.64
C GLU A 149 -5.87 1.39 31.75
N ARG A 150 -7.07 1.98 31.63
CA ARG A 150 -8.12 1.49 30.74
C ARG A 150 -7.89 2.05 29.35
N ASN A 151 -7.60 1.14 28.42
CA ASN A 151 -7.51 1.47 27.02
C ASN A 151 -8.85 2.06 26.54
N ALA A 152 -8.81 2.98 25.56
CA ALA A 152 -10.01 3.63 25.04
C ALA A 152 -11.05 2.63 24.50
N VAL A 153 -10.63 1.43 24.11
CA VAL A 153 -11.49 0.36 23.59
C VAL A 153 -12.35 -0.25 24.70
N GLU A 154 -11.81 -0.39 25.91
CA GLU A 154 -12.50 -0.93 27.09
C GLU A 154 -13.50 0.08 27.64
N SER A 155 -13.15 1.38 27.63
CA SER A 155 -14.09 2.45 27.98
C SER A 155 -15.25 2.58 26.98
N LEU A 156 -15.04 2.26 25.70
CA LEU A 156 -16.11 2.21 24.70
C LEU A 156 -17.01 0.98 24.84
N ALA A 157 -16.48 -0.14 25.36
CA ALA A 157 -17.23 -1.37 25.57
C ALA A 157 -18.24 -1.27 26.73
N ASP A 158 -18.00 -0.38 27.69
CA ASP A 158 -18.87 -0.15 28.85
C ASP A 158 -19.97 0.90 28.59
N LEU A 159 -20.04 1.50 27.40
CA LEU A 159 -21.05 2.50 27.08
C LEU A 159 -22.44 1.86 26.94
N SER A 160 -23.44 2.51 27.53
CA SER A 160 -24.84 2.18 27.26
C SER A 160 -25.26 2.59 25.83
N ASP A 161 -26.32 1.98 25.31
CA ASP A 161 -26.87 2.31 23.99
C ASP A 161 -27.25 3.80 23.84
N GLU A 162 -27.60 4.47 24.94
CA GLU A 162 -27.93 5.90 24.95
C GLU A 162 -26.67 6.75 24.81
N GLU A 163 -25.64 6.46 25.61
CA GLU A 163 -24.35 7.17 25.55
C GLU A 163 -23.64 6.94 24.19
N ALA A 164 -23.75 5.74 23.62
CA ALA A 164 -23.22 5.44 22.29
C ALA A 164 -23.90 6.29 21.19
N ARG A 165 -25.21 6.57 21.32
CA ARG A 165 -25.93 7.46 20.39
C ARG A 165 -25.50 8.91 20.57
N ASP A 166 -25.36 9.37 21.81
CA ASP A 166 -24.92 10.73 22.10
C ASP A 166 -23.52 11.02 21.56
N VAL A 167 -22.58 10.06 21.72
CA VAL A 167 -21.23 10.15 21.13
C VAL A 167 -21.31 10.19 19.60
N GLY A 168 -22.17 9.37 18.99
CA GLY A 168 -22.40 9.36 17.54
C GLY A 168 -22.92 10.70 17.01
N ASP A 169 -23.86 11.32 17.70
CA ASP A 169 -24.44 12.62 17.33
C ASP A 169 -23.44 13.77 17.55
N ALA A 170 -22.60 13.70 18.59
CA ALA A 170 -21.51 14.63 18.83
C ALA A 170 -20.46 14.59 17.70
N LEU A 171 -20.04 13.39 17.26
CA LEU A 171 -19.10 13.25 16.15
C LEU A 171 -19.69 13.76 14.82
N ARG A 172 -20.97 13.47 14.55
CA ARG A 172 -21.66 13.91 13.33
C ARG A 172 -21.81 15.43 13.26
N SER A 173 -22.10 16.07 14.40
CA SER A 173 -22.22 17.53 14.49
C SER A 173 -20.84 18.22 14.41
N GLY A 174 -19.80 17.66 15.01
CA GLY A 174 -18.43 18.19 14.93
C GLY A 174 -17.83 18.13 13.52
N LEU A 175 -18.03 17.01 12.80
CA LEU A 175 -17.51 16.84 11.43
C LEU A 175 -18.16 17.79 10.41
N SER A 176 -19.39 18.25 10.70
CA SER A 176 -20.10 19.20 9.84
C SER A 176 -19.53 20.62 9.91
N GLY A 177 -18.74 20.94 10.95
CA GLY A 177 -18.13 22.27 11.14
C GLY A 177 -16.72 22.44 10.55
N VAL A 178 -16.07 21.36 10.12
CA VAL A 178 -14.67 21.36 9.63
C VAL A 178 -14.59 21.50 8.09
N VAL A 179 -15.71 21.44 7.39
CA VAL A 179 -15.79 21.61 5.93
C VAL A 179 -16.14 23.06 5.59
N LEU A 180 -15.21 24.00 5.81
CA LEU A 180 -15.25 25.35 5.22
C LEU A 180 -13.83 25.87 4.95
#